data_AF-A0A1G7BUK6-F1
#
_entry.id   AF-A0A1G7BUK6-F1
#
_cell.length_a   1.000
_cell.length_b   1.000
_cell.length_c   1.000
_cell.angle_alpha   90.00
_cell.angle_beta   90.00
_cell.angle_gamma   90.00
#
_symmetry.space_group_name_H-M   'P 1'
#
loop_
_entity.id
_entity.type
_entity.pdbx_description
1 polymer ?
#
loop_
_entity_poly.entity_id
_entity_poly.type
_entity_poly.pdbx_seq_one_letter_code
_entity_poly.pdbx_strand_id
1 'polypeptide(L)'
;MRKFFKHSILFILTLLSLGILSCGAQKRGMMYLYSDQNNNRFQITASEIRYIPMTASESSSGQYNGGKKATVKITKETFNQISTLAEAVFASEGVTTQRRMLTAVLSLQNNGENRQVIATPSEERKRLEAVLRELIQ
;
A
#
# COMPACT_ATOMS: atom_id res chain seq x y z
N MET A 1 -18.03 -20.83 -63.95
CA MET A 1 -16.94 -20.58 -62.97
C MET A 1 -17.52 -20.25 -61.61
N ARG A 2 -17.67 -21.24 -60.70
CA ARG A 2 -18.11 -21.01 -59.30
C ARG A 2 -17.53 -22.11 -58.40
N LYS A 3 -16.26 -21.97 -57.98
CA LYS A 3 -15.65 -22.77 -56.90
C LYS A 3 -14.56 -21.96 -56.19
N PHE A 4 -14.92 -20.86 -55.52
CA PHE A 4 -13.98 -20.11 -54.67
C PHE A 4 -14.53 -19.74 -53.28
N PHE A 5 -15.72 -20.24 -52.90
CA PHE A 5 -16.45 -19.70 -51.74
C PHE A 5 -16.46 -20.57 -50.47
N LYS A 6 -15.66 -21.65 -50.40
CA LYS A 6 -15.75 -22.61 -49.27
C LYS A 6 -14.55 -22.65 -48.32
N HIS A 7 -13.41 -22.06 -48.67
CA HIS A 7 -12.20 -22.17 -47.83
C HIS A 7 -11.89 -20.94 -46.97
N SER A 8 -12.48 -19.76 -47.25
CA SER A 8 -12.19 -18.53 -46.49
C SER A 8 -13.00 -18.39 -45.19
N ILE A 9 -14.09 -19.13 -45.02
CA ILE A 9 -14.94 -19.01 -43.81
C ILE A 9 -14.39 -19.87 -42.64
N LEU A 10 -13.63 -20.93 -42.93
CA LEU A 10 -13.11 -21.83 -41.90
C LEU A 10 -11.86 -21.29 -41.16
N PHE A 11 -11.14 -20.34 -41.77
CA PHE A 11 -9.95 -19.73 -41.17
C PHE A 11 -10.25 -18.54 -40.25
N ILE A 12 -11.43 -17.92 -40.38
CA ILE A 12 -11.81 -16.75 -39.56
C ILE A 12 -12.40 -17.17 -38.20
N LEU A 13 -12.95 -18.37 -38.10
CA LEU A 13 -13.51 -18.91 -36.84
C LEU A 13 -12.48 -19.54 -35.90
N THR A 14 -11.28 -19.87 -36.38
CA THR A 14 -10.18 -20.43 -35.55
C THR A 14 -9.29 -19.37 -34.90
N LEU A 15 -9.34 -18.12 -35.36
CA LEU A 15 -8.59 -16.99 -34.79
C LEU A 15 -9.34 -16.26 -33.66
N LEU A 16 -10.63 -16.59 -33.42
CA LEU A 16 -11.47 -15.92 -32.42
C LEU A 16 -11.52 -16.65 -31.06
N SER A 17 -10.73 -17.71 -30.85
CA SER A 17 -10.74 -18.52 -29.62
C SER A 17 -9.48 -18.38 -28.75
N LEU A 18 -8.47 -17.59 -29.14
CA LEU A 18 -7.24 -17.42 -28.35
C LEU A 18 -7.20 -16.19 -27.41
N GLY A 19 -8.29 -15.42 -27.32
CA GLY A 19 -8.29 -14.13 -26.64
C GLY A 19 -8.76 -14.10 -25.17
N ILE A 20 -9.13 -15.24 -24.58
CA ILE A 20 -9.76 -15.26 -23.25
C ILE A 20 -9.02 -16.23 -22.35
N LEU A 21 -7.96 -15.76 -21.67
CA LEU A 21 -7.47 -16.27 -20.38
C LEU A 21 -6.15 -15.55 -20.04
N SER A 22 -6.24 -14.29 -19.65
CA SER A 22 -5.24 -13.75 -18.74
C SER A 22 -5.89 -12.77 -17.78
N CYS A 23 -6.79 -13.28 -16.94
CA CYS A 23 -6.97 -12.70 -15.62
C CYS A 23 -5.74 -13.13 -14.80
N GLY A 24 -4.58 -12.55 -15.11
CA GLY A 24 -3.40 -12.69 -14.29
C GLY A 24 -3.67 -11.96 -12.99
N ALA A 25 -4.02 -12.70 -11.93
CA ALA A 25 -3.96 -12.19 -10.57
C ALA A 25 -2.51 -11.78 -10.30
N GLN A 26 -2.19 -10.52 -10.55
CA GLN A 26 -0.84 -9.98 -10.45
C GLN A 26 -0.43 -10.09 -8.98
N LYS A 27 0.58 -10.93 -8.70
CA LYS A 27 1.10 -11.20 -7.35
C LYS A 27 1.65 -9.90 -6.76
N ARG A 28 0.84 -9.22 -5.93
CA ARG A 28 1.22 -7.97 -5.29
C ARG A 28 2.14 -8.30 -4.11
N GLY A 29 3.38 -7.82 -4.16
CA GLY A 29 4.33 -7.95 -3.06
C GLY A 29 3.84 -7.30 -1.77
N MET A 30 4.43 -7.71 -0.65
CA MET A 30 4.09 -7.18 0.68
C MET A 30 4.29 -5.67 0.74
N MET A 31 3.30 -4.95 1.25
CA MET A 31 3.32 -3.49 1.42
C MET A 31 2.64 -3.10 2.73
N TYR A 32 3.30 -2.23 3.49
CA TYR A 32 2.69 -1.55 4.62
C TYR A 32 2.19 -0.16 4.20
N LEU A 33 0.99 0.18 4.63
CA LEU A 33 0.42 1.53 4.53
C LEU A 33 0.26 2.07 5.95
N TYR A 34 0.84 3.23 6.20
CA TYR A 34 0.75 3.85 7.52
C TYR A 34 0.27 5.29 7.37
N SER A 35 -0.72 5.69 8.17
CA SER A 35 -1.20 7.08 8.27
C SER A 35 -1.04 7.54 9.72
N ASP A 36 -0.26 8.59 9.95
CA ASP A 36 -0.06 9.12 11.30
C ASP A 36 -1.31 9.85 11.82
N GLN A 37 -1.22 10.39 13.04
CA GLN A 37 -2.33 11.13 13.65
C GLN A 37 -2.74 12.40 12.88
N ASN A 38 -1.85 12.94 12.05
CA ASN A 38 -2.09 14.13 11.22
C ASN A 38 -2.40 13.77 9.77
N ASN A 39 -2.67 12.49 9.48
CA ASN A 39 -2.93 11.95 8.15
C ASN A 39 -1.78 12.11 7.15
N ASN A 40 -0.54 12.25 7.62
CA ASN A 40 0.61 12.03 6.75
C ASN A 40 0.73 10.54 6.46
N ARG A 41 0.94 10.20 5.19
CA ARG A 41 0.87 8.82 4.72
C ARG A 41 2.24 8.30 4.31
N PHE A 42 2.50 7.04 4.63
CA PHE A 42 3.67 6.29 4.24
C PHE A 42 3.22 5.05 3.46
N GLN A 43 3.81 4.83 2.29
CA GLN A 43 3.71 3.56 1.57
C GLN A 43 5.06 2.90 1.60
N ILE A 44 5.16 1.74 2.22
CA ILE A 44 6.41 1.05 2.51
C ILE A 44 6.41 -0.28 1.79
N THR A 45 7.36 -0.45 0.87
CA THR A 45 7.59 -1.70 0.13
C THR A 45 8.99 -2.20 0.45
N ALA A 46 9.32 -3.42 -0.01
CA ALA A 46 10.63 -4.01 0.21
C ALA A 46 11.82 -3.18 -0.30
N SER A 47 11.59 -2.23 -1.22
CA SER A 47 12.66 -1.45 -1.87
C SER A 47 12.59 0.05 -1.60
N GLU A 48 11.47 0.57 -1.12
CA GLU A 48 11.29 2.02 -0.96
C GLU A 48 10.18 2.40 0.03
N ILE A 49 10.31 3.62 0.54
CA ILE A 49 9.29 4.34 1.31
C ILE A 49 8.87 5.57 0.49
N ARG A 50 7.57 5.72 0.25
CA ARG A 50 6.96 6.95 -0.25
C ARG A 50 6.26 7.68 0.89
N TYR A 51 6.71 8.89 1.19
CA TYR A 51 6.06 9.79 2.13
C TYR A 51 5.18 10.79 1.38
N ILE A 52 3.91 10.84 1.77
CA ILE A 52 2.88 11.69 1.20
C ILE A 52 2.33 12.56 2.34
N PRO A 53 2.87 13.78 2.53
CA PRO A 53 2.45 14.67 3.60
C PRO A 53 1.02 15.16 3.38
N MET A 54 0.32 15.45 4.47
CA MET A 54 -0.91 16.22 4.44
C MET A 54 -0.59 17.66 4.04
N THR A 55 -1.24 18.18 3.00
CA THR A 55 -1.08 19.58 2.61
C THR A 55 -1.98 20.51 3.43
N ALA A 56 -1.65 21.80 3.46
CA ALA A 56 -2.49 22.82 4.10
C ALA A 56 -3.92 22.84 3.55
N SER A 57 -4.08 22.67 2.24
CA SER A 57 -5.39 22.61 1.56
C SER A 57 -6.20 21.36 1.90
N GLU A 58 -5.55 20.25 2.27
CA GLU A 58 -6.22 19.00 2.65
C GLU A 58 -6.46 18.93 4.17
N SER A 59 -5.80 19.78 4.95
CA SER A 59 -5.99 19.86 6.39
C SER A 59 -7.32 20.50 6.74
N SER A 60 -8.03 19.92 7.72
CA SER A 60 -9.27 20.48 8.28
C SER A 60 -9.07 21.91 8.83
N SER A 61 -7.88 22.23 9.34
CA SER A 61 -7.56 23.58 9.84
C SER A 61 -7.14 24.56 8.75
N GLY A 62 -6.83 24.10 7.53
CA GLY A 62 -6.22 24.92 6.49
C GLY A 62 -4.78 25.37 6.76
N GLN A 63 -4.23 25.06 7.94
CA GLN A 63 -2.94 25.60 8.41
C GLN A 63 -1.83 24.54 8.52
N TYR A 64 -2.19 23.29 8.84
CA TYR A 64 -1.21 22.23 9.01
C TYR A 64 -0.57 21.82 7.68
N ASN A 65 0.76 21.72 7.65
CA ASN A 65 1.51 21.20 6.51
C ASN A 65 2.48 20.12 6.99
N GLY A 66 2.35 18.91 6.46
CA GLY A 66 3.17 17.74 6.79
C GLY A 66 4.59 17.77 6.21
N GLY A 67 4.96 18.85 5.52
CA GLY A 67 6.29 19.04 4.95
C GLY A 67 6.39 18.63 3.49
N LYS A 68 7.59 18.23 3.07
CA LYS A 68 7.88 17.87 1.67
C LYS A 68 7.59 16.40 1.41
N LYS A 69 7.03 16.10 0.24
CA LYS A 69 6.92 14.73 -0.27
C LYS A 69 8.32 14.14 -0.42
N ALA A 70 8.50 12.88 -0.03
CA ALA A 70 9.78 12.18 -0.15
C ALA A 70 9.60 10.77 -0.73
N THR A 71 10.62 10.26 -1.41
CA THR A 71 10.71 8.86 -1.84
C THR A 71 12.14 8.40 -1.62
N VAL A 72 12.31 7.39 -0.77
CA VAL A 72 13.61 6.94 -0.31
C VAL A 72 13.74 5.44 -0.57
N LYS A 73 14.84 5.03 -1.19
CA LYS A 73 15.16 3.61 -1.37
C LYS A 73 15.63 3.03 -0.03
N ILE A 74 15.17 1.84 0.30
CA ILE A 74 15.56 1.14 1.53
C ILE A 74 16.10 -0.25 1.20
N THR A 75 16.89 -0.80 2.11
CA THR A 75 17.38 -2.16 1.98
C THR A 75 16.37 -3.17 2.53
N LYS A 76 16.62 -4.45 2.26
CA LYS A 76 15.81 -5.54 2.81
C LYS A 76 15.89 -5.57 4.34
N GLU A 77 17.04 -5.25 4.91
CA GLU A 77 17.26 -5.20 6.36
C GLU A 77 16.41 -4.10 6.99
N THR A 78 16.39 -2.90 6.41
CA THR A 78 15.52 -1.80 6.84
C THR A 78 14.05 -2.17 6.72
N PHE A 79 13.64 -2.82 5.62
CA PHE A 79 12.27 -3.28 5.46
C PHE A 79 11.88 -4.30 6.54
N ASN A 80 12.75 -5.25 6.86
CA ASN A 80 12.50 -6.24 7.91
C ASN A 80 12.39 -5.60 9.30
N GLN A 81 13.20 -4.57 9.58
CA GLN A 81 13.10 -3.79 10.82
C GLN A 81 11.73 -3.10 10.92
N ILE A 82 11.29 -2.43 9.84
CA ILE A 82 9.97 -1.80 9.80
C ILE A 82 8.85 -2.84 9.95
N SER A 83 8.98 -3.97 9.27
CA SER A 83 8.01 -5.07 9.36
C SER A 83 7.88 -5.58 10.80
N THR A 84 9.00 -5.78 11.49
CA THR A 84 9.01 -6.21 12.90
C THR A 84 8.29 -5.19 13.81
N LEU A 85 8.55 -3.90 13.62
CA LEU A 85 7.88 -2.84 14.38
C LEU A 85 6.39 -2.74 14.05
N ALA A 86 6.02 -2.92 12.79
CA ALA A 86 4.63 -2.95 12.35
C ALA A 86 3.87 -4.13 12.96
N GLU A 87 4.45 -5.34 12.97
CA GLU A 87 3.86 -6.51 13.63
C GLU A 87 3.70 -6.29 15.15
N ALA A 88 4.65 -5.62 15.81
CA ALA A 88 4.50 -5.25 17.22
C ALA A 88 3.30 -4.34 17.46
N VAL A 89 3.07 -3.35 16.58
CA VAL A 89 1.87 -2.50 16.63
C VAL A 89 0.61 -3.34 16.44
N PHE A 90 0.56 -4.23 15.44
CA PHE A 90 -0.58 -5.12 15.23
C PHE A 90 -0.88 -6.02 16.44
N ALA A 91 0.15 -6.51 17.13
CA ALA A 91 0.00 -7.35 18.31
C ALA A 91 -0.44 -6.58 19.56
N SER A 92 -0.06 -5.30 19.66
CA SER A 92 -0.39 -4.44 20.81
C SER A 92 -1.83 -3.92 20.80
N GLU A 93 -2.45 -3.86 19.62
CA GLU A 93 -3.75 -3.24 19.44
C GLU A 93 -4.90 -4.26 19.50
N GLY A 94 -5.96 -3.93 20.24
CA GLY A 94 -7.18 -4.71 20.29
C GLY A 94 -8.11 -4.46 19.10
N VAL A 95 -9.31 -5.04 19.14
CA VAL A 95 -10.37 -4.80 18.13
C VAL A 95 -10.95 -3.40 18.31
N THR A 96 -10.27 -2.38 17.78
CA THR A 96 -10.80 -1.03 17.66
C THR A 96 -11.22 -0.79 16.22
N THR A 97 -12.51 -0.53 16.00
CA THR A 97 -13.08 -0.31 14.66
C THR A 97 -13.33 1.15 14.34
N GLN A 98 -13.22 2.05 15.32
CA GLN A 98 -13.52 3.48 15.15
C GLN A 98 -12.32 4.37 15.41
N ARG A 99 -12.03 5.24 14.44
CA ARG A 99 -10.94 6.20 14.55
C ARG A 99 -11.32 7.32 15.52
N ARG A 100 -10.38 7.69 16.39
CA ARG A 100 -10.50 8.82 17.33
C ARG A 100 -9.37 9.82 17.10
N MET A 101 -9.46 11.00 17.71
CA MET A 101 -8.34 11.94 17.71
C MET A 101 -7.06 11.26 18.24
N LEU A 102 -5.90 11.66 17.72
CA LEU A 102 -4.57 11.13 18.09
C LEU A 102 -4.33 9.66 17.75
N THR A 103 -5.18 9.04 16.92
CA THR A 103 -4.96 7.68 16.41
C THR A 103 -4.35 7.69 15.01
N ALA A 104 -3.50 6.69 14.77
CA ALA A 104 -2.92 6.38 13.48
C ALA A 104 -3.63 5.17 12.86
N VAL A 105 -3.32 4.87 11.61
CA VAL A 105 -3.82 3.69 10.90
C VAL A 105 -2.63 2.94 10.31
N LEU A 106 -2.54 1.65 10.60
CA LEU A 106 -1.55 0.75 9.99
C LEU A 106 -2.30 -0.34 9.22
N SER A 107 -1.91 -0.55 7.96
CA SER A 107 -2.42 -1.63 7.13
C SER A 107 -1.28 -2.43 6.51
N LEU A 108 -1.48 -3.72 6.36
CA LEU A 108 -0.62 -4.64 5.62
C LEU A 108 -1.41 -5.18 4.44
N GLN A 109 -0.84 -5.10 3.23
CA GLN A 109 -1.33 -5.74 2.02
C GLN A 109 -0.32 -6.80 1.57
N ASN A 110 -0.74 -8.06 1.49
CA ASN A 110 0.12 -9.17 1.07
C ASN A 110 -0.69 -10.22 0.29
N ASN A 111 -0.52 -10.29 -1.03
CA ASN A 111 -1.10 -11.36 -1.87
C ASN A 111 -2.58 -11.70 -1.59
N GLY A 112 -3.43 -10.68 -1.39
CA GLY A 112 -4.86 -10.86 -1.11
C GLY A 112 -5.23 -10.86 0.37
N GLU A 113 -4.25 -11.00 1.27
CA GLU A 113 -4.42 -10.72 2.69
C GLU A 113 -4.33 -9.22 2.95
N ASN A 114 -5.35 -8.69 3.62
CA ASN A 114 -5.37 -7.32 4.11
C ASN A 114 -5.60 -7.34 5.62
N ARG A 115 -4.64 -6.81 6.37
CA ARG A 115 -4.79 -6.54 7.80
C ARG A 115 -4.78 -5.04 8.02
N GLN A 116 -5.60 -4.55 8.94
CA GLN A 116 -5.64 -3.15 9.30
C GLN A 116 -5.91 -3.01 10.79
N VAL A 117 -5.26 -2.03 11.41
CA VAL A 117 -5.52 -1.65 12.79
C VAL A 117 -5.52 -0.14 12.96
N ILE A 118 -6.32 0.33 13.91
CA ILE A 118 -6.27 1.70 14.40
C ILE A 118 -5.27 1.72 15.55
N ALA A 119 -4.13 2.38 15.36
CA ALA A 119 -3.05 2.40 16.33
C ALA A 119 -3.22 3.58 17.31
N THR A 120 -3.47 3.25 18.57
CA THR A 120 -3.54 4.20 19.68
C THR A 120 -2.15 4.69 20.08
N PRO A 121 -2.01 5.74 20.90
CA PRO A 121 -0.70 6.15 21.41
C PRO A 121 -0.07 5.04 22.26
N SER A 122 0.97 4.40 21.72
CA SER A 122 1.72 3.31 22.36
C SER A 122 3.23 3.45 22.11
N GLU A 123 4.04 2.74 22.89
CA GLU A 123 5.50 2.73 22.70
C GLU A 123 5.90 2.06 21.38
N GLU A 124 5.17 1.02 20.97
CA GLU A 124 5.32 0.33 19.69
C GLU A 124 5.10 1.29 18.53
N ARG A 125 4.02 2.09 18.59
CA ARG A 125 3.72 3.09 17.57
C ARG A 125 4.82 4.16 17.51
N LYS A 126 5.27 4.68 18.66
CA LYS A 126 6.34 5.68 18.71
C LYS A 126 7.63 5.16 18.08
N ARG A 127 8.01 3.92 18.34
CA ARG A 127 9.21 3.29 17.75
C ARG A 127 9.10 3.17 16.23
N LEU A 128 7.95 2.75 15.72
CA LEU A 128 7.68 2.71 14.28
C LEU A 128 7.79 4.11 13.67
N GLU A 129 7.12 5.10 14.26
CA GLU A 129 7.15 6.49 13.77
C GLU A 129 8.55 7.11 13.79
N ALA A 130 9.37 6.80 14.81
CA ALA A 130 10.74 7.29 14.90
C ALA A 130 11.58 6.81 13.71
N VAL A 131 11.56 5.51 13.41
CA VAL A 131 12.28 4.93 12.27
C VAL A 131 11.78 5.51 10.95
N LEU A 132 10.45 5.61 10.77
CA LEU A 132 9.90 6.17 9.54
C LEU A 132 10.30 7.63 9.32
N ARG A 133 10.35 8.44 10.39
CA ARG A 133 10.77 9.85 10.34
C ARG A 133 12.25 9.99 10.04
N GLU A 134 13.11 9.16 10.60
CA GLU A 134 14.55 9.18 10.34
C GLU A 134 14.85 8.89 8.87
N LEU A 135 14.11 7.97 8.25
CA LEU A 135 14.32 7.55 6.86
C LEU A 135 13.86 8.57 5.81
N ILE A 136 13.06 9.57 6.16
CA ILE A 136 12.48 10.53 5.20
C ILE A 136 12.99 11.97 5.37
N GLN A 137 13.88 12.20 6.34
CA GLN A 137 14.48 13.50 6.62
C GLN A 137 15.58 13.86 5.62
#